data_AF-A0A2W6AQQ1-F1
#
_entry.id   AF-A0A2W6AQQ1-F1
#
_cell.length_a   1.000
_cell.length_b   1.000
_cell.length_c   1.000
_cell.angle_alpha   90.00
_cell.angle_beta   90.00
_cell.angle_gamma   90.00
#
_symmetry.space_group_name_H-M   'P 1'
#
loop_
_entity.id
_entity.type
_entity.pdbx_description
1 polymer ?
#
loop_
_entity_poly.entity_id
_entity_poly.type
_entity_poly.pdbx_seq_one_letter_code
_entity_poly.pdbx_strand_id
1 'polypeptide(L)'
;MPTRRGLVTIVIGLVLTAMAVSARGAMAALALPMWFVIGWLVAWIWETSSDRKSGPSPSRFARPSGSPGLRTTLRQDPNAHFVTDSRGFLFRRRFWFEGTGCPPVRIPLQEYRDLQSRQARDPVMVAAAGARRYWWWEDSFWWENQGYESLDVKALVSRSRRQSQRTLQHAHALLAGEKIRARDPIPEDVRRYIWKRDRGQCQQCGATELLQYDHIIPWSMGGSNTVENLSLLCAECNRLKGDAI
;
A
#
# COMPACT_ATOMS: atom_id res chain seq x y z
N MET A 1 5.54 -31.47 23.99
CA MET A 1 5.01 -31.49 22.61
C MET A 1 6.03 -32.19 21.71
N PRO A 2 5.67 -33.26 20.98
CA PRO A 2 6.64 -33.99 20.16
C PRO A 2 7.17 -33.11 19.03
N THR A 3 8.48 -33.16 18.78
CA THR A 3 9.13 -32.42 17.69
C THR A 3 8.70 -32.98 16.32
N ARG A 4 8.77 -32.17 15.26
CA ARG A 4 8.32 -32.53 13.89
C ARG A 4 8.88 -33.84 13.34
N ARG A 5 10.10 -34.23 13.74
CA ARG A 5 10.69 -35.53 13.39
C ARG A 5 9.98 -36.68 14.12
N GLY A 6 9.61 -36.49 15.38
CA GLY A 6 8.89 -37.48 16.19
C GLY A 6 7.51 -37.81 15.61
N LEU A 7 6.77 -36.81 15.10
CA LEU A 7 5.45 -37.03 14.49
C LEU A 7 5.54 -37.85 13.18
N VAL A 8 6.54 -37.59 12.34
CA VAL A 8 6.78 -38.38 11.11
C VAL A 8 7.19 -39.81 11.45
N THR A 9 8.06 -40.01 12.44
CA THR A 9 8.47 -41.35 12.89
C THR A 9 7.31 -42.14 13.49
N ILE A 10 6.41 -41.48 14.24
CA ILE A 10 5.21 -42.11 14.79
C ILE A 10 4.25 -42.54 13.67
N VAL A 11 4.05 -41.71 12.64
CA VAL A 11 3.20 -42.04 11.50
C VAL A 11 3.80 -43.19 10.68
N ILE A 12 5.11 -43.15 10.39
CA ILE A 12 5.82 -44.25 9.71
C ILE A 12 5.76 -45.55 10.54
N GLY A 13 5.95 -45.44 11.86
CA GLY A 13 5.85 -46.57 12.79
C GLY A 13 4.47 -47.21 12.76
N LEU A 14 3.41 -46.40 12.92
CA LEU A 14 2.01 -46.86 12.84
C LEU A 14 1.70 -47.53 11.50
N VAL A 15 2.17 -46.95 10.40
CA VAL A 15 2.09 -47.50 9.04
C VAL A 15 2.73 -48.89 8.95
N LEU A 16 3.97 -49.06 9.42
CA LEU A 16 4.65 -50.36 9.37
C LEU A 16 3.94 -51.43 10.23
N THR A 17 3.43 -51.07 11.41
CA THR A 17 2.60 -51.99 12.22
C THR A 17 1.29 -52.36 11.53
N ALA A 18 0.61 -51.43 10.87
CA ALA A 18 -0.61 -51.71 10.13
C ALA A 18 -0.36 -52.67 8.94
N MET A 19 0.78 -52.54 8.24
CA MET A 19 1.19 -53.47 7.20
C MET A 19 1.38 -54.90 7.75
N ALA A 20 2.04 -55.02 8.90
CA ALA A 20 2.27 -56.32 9.55
C ALA A 20 0.96 -57.00 10.01
N VAL A 21 -0.06 -56.21 10.41
CA VAL A 21 -1.39 -56.72 10.80
C VAL A 21 -2.22 -57.14 9.58
N SER A 22 -2.14 -56.39 8.47
CA SER A 22 -2.89 -56.70 7.23
C SER A 22 -2.40 -57.94 6.49
N ALA A 23 -1.15 -58.36 6.71
CA ALA A 23 -0.56 -59.54 6.07
C ALA A 23 -1.08 -60.89 6.62
N ARG A 24 -1.89 -60.89 7.70
CA ARG A 24 -2.35 -62.10 8.39
C ARG A 24 -3.84 -62.45 8.24
N GLY A 25 -4.64 -61.69 7.49
CA GLY A 25 -6.07 -61.99 7.33
C GLY A 25 -6.75 -61.26 6.18
N ALA A 26 -7.84 -61.84 5.67
CA ALA A 26 -8.62 -61.44 4.50
C ALA A 26 -9.38 -60.09 4.65
N MET A 27 -8.65 -59.02 4.95
CA MET A 27 -9.12 -57.63 4.97
C MET A 27 -8.37 -56.78 3.93
N ALA A 28 -7.89 -57.40 2.85
CA ALA A 28 -7.18 -56.71 1.77
C ALA A 28 -8.06 -55.66 1.04
N ALA A 29 -9.38 -55.91 0.96
CA ALA A 29 -10.31 -55.04 0.24
C ALA A 29 -10.55 -53.67 0.93
N LEU A 30 -10.36 -53.58 2.25
CA LEU A 30 -10.48 -52.32 3.00
C LEU A 30 -9.13 -51.61 3.20
N ALA A 31 -8.02 -52.30 2.96
CA ALA A 31 -6.68 -51.75 3.13
C ALA A 31 -6.35 -50.71 2.04
N LEU A 32 -6.72 -50.96 0.78
CA LEU A 32 -6.41 -50.07 -0.35
C LEU A 32 -6.96 -48.62 -0.19
N PRO A 33 -8.24 -48.39 0.14
CA PRO A 33 -8.74 -47.02 0.35
C PRO A 33 -8.12 -46.35 1.59
N MET A 34 -7.83 -47.10 2.65
CA MET A 34 -7.15 -46.58 3.84
C MET A 34 -5.72 -46.10 3.51
N TRP A 35 -4.97 -46.87 2.73
CA TRP A 35 -3.63 -46.49 2.26
C TRP A 35 -3.65 -45.28 1.32
N PHE A 36 -4.68 -45.16 0.48
CA PHE A 36 -4.87 -43.97 -0.37
C PHE A 36 -5.12 -42.71 0.47
N VAL A 37 -5.96 -42.79 1.52
CA VAL A 37 -6.24 -41.66 2.43
C VAL A 37 -5.00 -41.28 3.23
N ILE A 38 -4.25 -42.26 3.76
CA ILE A 38 -3.01 -42.00 4.52
C ILE A 38 -1.94 -41.38 3.60
N GLY A 39 -1.74 -41.93 2.40
CA GLY A 39 -0.83 -41.37 1.41
C GLY A 39 -1.21 -39.94 1.00
N TRP A 40 -2.50 -39.68 0.80
CA TRP A 40 -3.03 -38.35 0.51
C TRP A 40 -2.81 -37.36 1.67
N LEU A 41 -3.04 -37.78 2.92
CA LEU A 41 -2.81 -36.97 4.12
C LEU A 41 -1.32 -36.66 4.32
N VAL A 42 -0.42 -37.65 4.14
CA VAL A 42 1.03 -37.45 4.25
C VAL A 42 1.52 -36.49 3.16
N ALA A 43 1.05 -36.66 1.93
CA ALA A 43 1.36 -35.74 0.82
C ALA A 43 0.84 -34.32 1.10
N TRP A 44 -0.38 -34.18 1.63
CA TRP A 44 -0.97 -32.90 2.01
C TRP A 44 -0.21 -32.22 3.17
N ILE A 45 0.19 -32.97 4.19
CA ILE A 45 0.99 -32.45 5.32
C ILE A 45 2.40 -32.04 4.84
N TRP A 46 3.04 -32.86 4.00
CA TRP A 46 4.34 -32.54 3.43
C TRP A 46 4.28 -31.27 2.58
N GLU A 47 3.25 -31.12 1.75
CA GLU A 47 2.97 -29.93 0.95
C GLU A 47 2.82 -28.68 1.84
N THR A 48 1.93 -28.69 2.83
CA THR A 48 1.74 -27.50 3.70
C THR A 48 3.01 -27.05 4.44
N SER A 49 4.02 -27.93 4.52
CA SER A 49 5.35 -27.64 5.06
C SER A 49 6.35 -27.15 4.00
N SER A 50 6.28 -27.69 2.78
CA SER A 50 7.14 -27.35 1.62
C SER A 50 6.73 -26.04 0.97
N ASP A 51 5.42 -25.80 0.88
CA ASP A 51 4.80 -24.62 0.27
C ASP A 51 5.17 -23.30 0.98
N ARG A 52 5.65 -23.40 2.23
CA ARG A 52 6.20 -22.27 3.00
C ARG A 52 7.65 -21.94 2.68
N LYS A 53 8.39 -22.81 1.98
CA LYS A 53 9.86 -22.72 1.85
C LYS A 53 10.37 -22.42 0.44
N SER A 54 9.61 -22.71 -0.62
CA SER A 54 10.07 -22.57 -2.02
C SER A 54 9.19 -21.60 -2.82
N GLY A 55 9.45 -20.30 -2.63
CA GLY A 55 8.87 -19.24 -3.46
C GLY A 55 9.60 -19.04 -4.79
N PRO A 56 9.01 -18.28 -5.73
CA PRO A 56 9.72 -17.86 -6.93
C PRO A 56 10.96 -17.04 -6.57
N SER A 57 12.01 -17.10 -7.39
CA SER A 57 13.19 -16.26 -7.19
C SER A 57 12.81 -14.79 -7.36
N PRO A 58 13.26 -13.89 -6.46
CA PRO A 58 12.92 -12.48 -6.56
C PRO A 58 13.44 -11.87 -7.86
N SER A 59 12.57 -11.12 -8.54
CA SER A 59 12.94 -10.23 -9.64
C SER A 59 14.04 -9.26 -9.21
N ARG A 60 14.82 -8.72 -10.17
CA ARG A 60 15.97 -7.82 -9.87
C ARG A 60 15.57 -6.64 -8.96
N PHE A 61 14.43 -6.02 -9.24
CA PHE A 61 13.90 -4.89 -8.47
C PHE A 61 13.31 -5.31 -7.10
N ALA A 62 12.90 -6.57 -6.96
CA ALA A 62 12.28 -7.12 -5.75
C ALA A 62 13.31 -7.51 -4.68
N ARG A 63 14.60 -7.54 -5.02
CA ARG A 63 15.67 -7.82 -4.05
C ARG A 63 15.66 -6.75 -2.97
N PRO A 64 15.94 -7.10 -1.69
CA PRO A 64 15.98 -6.13 -0.61
C PRO A 64 16.98 -5.02 -0.97
N SER A 65 16.48 -3.80 -1.14
CA SER A 65 17.33 -2.61 -1.24
C SER A 65 17.66 -2.12 0.16
N GLY A 66 18.78 -1.43 0.35
CA GLY A 66 19.12 -0.79 1.63
C GLY A 66 17.99 0.08 2.19
N SER A 67 18.09 0.41 3.49
CA SER A 67 17.06 1.16 4.22
C SER A 67 16.54 2.35 3.40
N PRO A 68 15.23 2.47 3.15
CA PRO A 68 14.69 3.64 2.48
C PRO A 68 15.10 4.90 3.25
N GLY A 69 15.52 5.95 2.53
CA GLY A 69 15.97 7.22 3.13
C GLY A 69 14.93 7.82 4.09
N LEU A 70 15.37 8.76 4.94
CA LEU A 70 14.53 9.41 5.95
C LEU A 70 13.21 9.89 5.33
N ARG A 71 12.10 9.23 5.70
CA ARG A 71 10.71 9.53 5.34
C ARG A 71 10.44 9.69 3.83
N THR A 72 10.10 8.58 3.18
CA THR A 72 9.50 8.61 1.85
C THR A 72 7.99 8.78 1.98
N THR A 73 7.44 9.82 1.35
CA THR A 73 5.99 9.93 1.14
C THR A 73 5.47 8.80 0.25
N LEU A 74 4.16 8.66 0.14
CA LEU A 74 3.53 7.63 -0.70
C LEU A 74 4.02 7.74 -2.15
N ARG A 75 4.54 6.65 -2.72
CA ARG A 75 5.04 6.57 -4.10
C ARG A 75 4.36 5.45 -4.87
N GLN A 76 4.04 5.69 -6.14
CA GLN A 76 3.53 4.65 -7.03
C GLN A 76 4.66 3.66 -7.36
N ASP A 77 4.35 2.36 -7.35
CA ASP A 77 5.26 1.29 -7.74
C ASP A 77 4.78 0.63 -9.04
N PRO A 78 5.30 1.04 -10.21
CA PRO A 78 4.91 0.43 -11.48
C PRO A 78 5.46 -1.00 -11.66
N ASN A 79 6.42 -1.44 -10.83
CA ASN A 79 7.00 -2.78 -10.91
C ASN A 79 6.28 -3.79 -10.04
N ALA A 80 5.49 -3.33 -9.06
CA ALA A 80 4.80 -4.20 -8.14
C ALA A 80 3.64 -4.93 -8.83
N HIS A 81 3.53 -6.23 -8.57
CA HIS A 81 2.50 -7.08 -9.16
C HIS A 81 2.34 -8.39 -8.38
N PHE A 82 1.28 -9.12 -8.71
CA PHE A 82 1.08 -10.49 -8.22
C PHE A 82 1.71 -11.50 -9.18
N VAL A 83 2.50 -12.42 -8.63
CA VAL A 83 3.10 -13.54 -9.34
C VAL A 83 2.33 -14.82 -9.00
N THR A 84 2.02 -15.61 -10.02
CA THR A 84 1.38 -16.92 -9.84
C THR A 84 2.24 -18.04 -10.37
N ASP A 85 2.22 -19.17 -9.69
CA ASP A 85 2.91 -20.40 -10.10
C ASP A 85 1.98 -21.61 -9.92
N SER A 86 2.09 -22.60 -10.82
CA SER A 86 1.32 -23.84 -10.84
C SER A 86 2.07 -25.04 -10.24
N ARG A 87 3.25 -24.85 -9.65
CA ARG A 87 4.02 -25.92 -8.95
C ARG A 87 3.45 -26.35 -7.59
N GLY A 88 2.22 -25.96 -7.24
CA GLY A 88 1.57 -26.43 -6.02
C GLY A 88 1.05 -27.86 -6.16
N PHE A 89 0.81 -28.53 -5.03
CA PHE A 89 0.22 -29.87 -4.98
C PHE A 89 -1.10 -29.94 -5.77
N LEU A 90 -1.23 -30.99 -6.58
CA LEU A 90 -2.35 -31.18 -7.52
C LEU A 90 -2.59 -29.96 -8.43
N PHE A 91 -1.51 -29.34 -8.92
CA PHE A 91 -1.55 -28.19 -9.84
C PHE A 91 -2.27 -26.96 -9.27
N ARG A 92 -2.36 -26.84 -7.93
CA ARG A 92 -2.98 -25.68 -7.29
C ARG A 92 -2.14 -24.43 -7.55
N ARG A 93 -2.81 -23.36 -7.99
CA ARG A 93 -2.20 -22.04 -8.17
C ARG A 93 -1.79 -21.43 -6.84
N ARG A 94 -0.55 -20.97 -6.77
CA ARG A 94 0.02 -20.25 -5.63
C ARG A 94 0.21 -18.79 -6.01
N PHE A 95 -0.13 -17.88 -5.12
CA PHE A 95 -0.08 -16.44 -5.34
C PHE A 95 1.00 -15.83 -4.45
N TRP A 96 1.73 -14.90 -5.05
CA TRP A 96 2.80 -14.15 -4.41
C TRP A 96 2.66 -12.69 -4.79
N PHE A 97 3.08 -11.79 -3.91
CA PHE A 97 3.23 -10.38 -4.22
C PHE A 97 4.71 -10.04 -4.27
N GLU A 98 5.13 -9.33 -5.31
CA GLU A 98 6.44 -8.72 -5.37
C GLU A 98 6.32 -7.22 -5.67
N GLY A 99 7.28 -6.44 -5.16
CA GLY A 99 7.34 -5.00 -5.34
C GLY A 99 8.76 -4.50 -5.27
N THR A 100 8.99 -3.23 -5.58
CA THR A 100 10.34 -2.64 -5.55
C THR A 100 10.92 -2.71 -4.13
N GLY A 101 11.94 -3.54 -3.93
CA GLY A 101 12.56 -3.86 -2.63
C GLY A 101 11.77 -4.81 -1.73
N CYS A 102 10.71 -5.45 -2.24
CA CYS A 102 9.94 -6.48 -1.56
C CYS A 102 10.09 -7.81 -2.28
N PRO A 103 10.84 -8.77 -1.72
CA PRO A 103 10.90 -10.12 -2.26
C PRO A 103 9.51 -10.76 -2.30
N PRO A 104 9.29 -11.81 -3.11
CA PRO A 104 8.01 -12.50 -3.20
C PRO A 104 7.46 -12.90 -1.82
N VAL A 105 6.33 -12.29 -1.44
CA VAL A 105 5.57 -12.60 -0.22
C VAL A 105 4.40 -13.49 -0.58
N ARG A 106 4.22 -14.61 0.12
CA ARG A 106 3.12 -15.56 -0.14
C ARG A 106 1.79 -14.94 0.28
N ILE A 107 0.80 -14.98 -0.63
CA ILE A 107 -0.57 -14.53 -0.35
C ILE A 107 -1.54 -15.69 -0.60
N PRO A 108 -2.18 -16.27 0.44
CA PRO A 108 -3.23 -17.27 0.28
C PRO A 108 -4.32 -16.84 -0.71
N LEU A 109 -4.90 -17.80 -1.43
CA LEU A 109 -5.92 -17.51 -2.46
C LEU A 109 -7.14 -16.73 -1.88
N GLN A 110 -7.56 -17.07 -0.66
CA GLN A 110 -8.67 -16.37 -0.01
C GLN A 110 -8.32 -14.92 0.31
N GLU A 111 -7.10 -14.68 0.80
CA GLU A 111 -6.60 -13.32 1.07
C GLU A 111 -6.46 -12.51 -0.22
N TYR A 112 -5.93 -13.12 -1.30
CA TYR A 112 -5.88 -12.47 -2.62
C TYR A 112 -7.27 -12.05 -3.11
N ARG A 113 -8.29 -12.92 -2.97
CA ARG A 113 -9.67 -12.60 -3.35
C ARG A 113 -10.26 -11.49 -2.49
N ASP A 114 -10.00 -11.49 -1.18
CA ASP A 114 -10.43 -10.40 -0.29
C ASP A 114 -9.82 -9.07 -0.72
N LEU A 115 -8.49 -9.04 -0.88
CA LEU A 115 -7.75 -7.86 -1.33
C LEU A 115 -8.27 -7.36 -2.68
N GLN A 116 -8.47 -8.26 -3.65
CA GLN A 116 -8.98 -7.93 -4.99
C GLN A 116 -10.39 -7.31 -4.93
N SER A 117 -11.25 -7.77 -4.02
CA SER A 117 -12.60 -7.21 -3.87
C SER A 117 -12.60 -5.85 -3.17
N ARG A 118 -11.69 -5.65 -2.21
CA ARG A 118 -11.63 -4.45 -1.38
C ARG A 118 -10.89 -3.29 -2.05
N GLN A 119 -9.86 -3.59 -2.82
CA GLN A 119 -9.06 -2.58 -3.55
C GLN A 119 -9.89 -1.75 -4.54
N ALA A 120 -11.06 -2.24 -4.97
CA ALA A 120 -11.97 -1.48 -5.80
C ALA A 120 -12.65 -0.31 -5.05
N ARG A 121 -12.74 -0.39 -3.72
CA ARG A 121 -13.40 0.63 -2.88
C ARG A 121 -12.39 1.49 -2.13
N ASP A 122 -11.41 0.85 -1.51
CA ASP A 122 -10.47 1.49 -0.59
C ASP A 122 -9.06 0.91 -0.77
N PRO A 123 -8.00 1.70 -0.54
CA PRO A 123 -6.64 1.18 -0.55
C PRO A 123 -6.45 0.06 0.47
N VAL A 124 -5.91 -1.06 0.02
CA VAL A 124 -5.60 -2.22 0.88
C VAL A 124 -4.11 -2.44 0.99
N MET A 125 -3.63 -2.72 2.21
CA MET A 125 -2.24 -3.09 2.43
C MET A 125 -2.04 -4.55 2.03
N VAL A 126 -1.07 -4.79 1.15
CA VAL A 126 -0.82 -6.11 0.53
C VAL A 126 0.35 -6.83 1.19
N ALA A 127 1.40 -6.09 1.55
CA ALA A 127 2.60 -6.64 2.15
C ALA A 127 3.40 -5.58 2.93
N ALA A 128 4.29 -6.07 3.78
CA ALA A 128 5.33 -5.26 4.41
C ALA A 128 6.70 -5.92 4.22
N ALA A 129 7.72 -5.13 3.89
CA ALA A 129 9.10 -5.58 3.75
C ALA A 129 10.04 -4.55 4.40
N GLY A 130 10.61 -4.91 5.55
CA GLY A 130 11.38 -3.98 6.37
C GLY A 130 10.52 -2.80 6.81
N ALA A 131 10.95 -1.58 6.50
CA ALA A 131 10.20 -0.35 6.79
C ALA A 131 9.15 0.00 5.71
N ARG A 132 9.11 -0.71 4.58
CA ARG A 132 8.17 -0.43 3.49
C ARG A 132 6.85 -1.14 3.70
N ARG A 133 5.74 -0.43 3.49
CA ARG A 133 4.40 -1.02 3.38
C ARG A 133 3.87 -0.79 1.98
N TYR A 134 3.27 -1.82 1.40
CA TYR A 134 2.76 -1.80 0.04
C TYR A 134 1.25 -1.79 0.04
N TRP A 135 0.69 -0.91 -0.79
CA TRP A 135 -0.73 -0.66 -0.92
C TRP A 135 -1.19 -0.97 -2.33
N TRP A 136 -2.40 -1.47 -2.47
CA TRP A 136 -3.06 -1.73 -3.75
C TRP A 136 -4.40 -1.00 -3.78
N TRP A 137 -4.61 -0.21 -4.83
CA TRP A 137 -5.85 0.54 -5.03
C TRP A 137 -6.07 0.83 -6.51
N GLU A 138 -7.28 0.56 -7.00
CA GLU A 138 -7.68 0.69 -8.42
C GLU A 138 -6.62 0.15 -9.40
N ASP A 139 -6.21 -1.11 -9.19
CA ASP A 139 -5.23 -1.83 -10.01
C ASP A 139 -3.82 -1.20 -10.06
N SER A 140 -3.55 -0.25 -9.17
CA SER A 140 -2.25 0.39 -9.02
C SER A 140 -1.63 0.09 -7.67
N PHE A 141 -0.30 -0.08 -7.66
CA PHE A 141 0.46 -0.34 -6.44
C PHE A 141 1.21 0.89 -5.97
N TRP A 142 1.34 1.01 -4.66
CA TRP A 142 2.00 2.11 -3.99
C TRP A 142 2.81 1.59 -2.82
N TRP A 143 3.81 2.34 -2.36
CA TRP A 143 4.52 2.04 -1.13
C TRP A 143 4.87 3.29 -0.33
N GLU A 144 5.05 3.10 0.97
CA GLU A 144 5.37 4.15 1.94
C GLU A 144 6.20 3.59 3.11
N ASN A 145 6.77 4.46 3.96
CA ASN A 145 7.53 4.06 5.16
C ASN A 145 7.24 4.93 6.41
N GLN A 146 6.06 5.55 6.47
CA GLN A 146 5.58 6.42 7.54
C GLN A 146 4.46 5.80 8.39
N GLY A 147 3.87 4.69 7.95
CA GLY A 147 2.79 4.01 8.66
C GLY A 147 1.41 4.61 8.40
N TYR A 148 1.15 5.04 7.17
CA TYR A 148 -0.17 5.56 6.77
C TYR A 148 -1.30 4.54 6.94
N GLU A 149 -2.52 5.05 7.11
CA GLU A 149 -3.75 4.27 7.06
C GLU A 149 -4.40 4.29 5.67
N SER A 150 -5.41 3.45 5.45
CA SER A 150 -6.12 3.35 4.17
C SER A 150 -6.70 4.71 3.72
N LEU A 151 -7.24 5.49 4.66
CA LEU A 151 -7.81 6.80 4.37
C LEU A 151 -6.74 7.82 3.96
N ASP A 152 -5.57 7.80 4.61
CA ASP A 152 -4.44 8.68 4.27
C ASP A 152 -3.94 8.39 2.87
N VAL A 153 -3.77 7.11 2.54
CA VAL A 153 -3.37 6.67 1.20
C VAL A 153 -4.39 7.15 0.16
N LYS A 154 -5.68 6.99 0.45
CA LYS A 154 -6.76 7.45 -0.44
C LYS A 154 -6.69 8.96 -0.67
N ALA A 155 -6.49 9.73 0.39
CA ALA A 155 -6.38 11.19 0.33
C ALA A 155 -5.15 11.64 -0.47
N LEU A 156 -3.99 11.03 -0.23
CA LEU A 156 -2.73 11.36 -0.91
C LEU A 156 -2.76 11.00 -2.41
N VAL A 157 -3.27 9.82 -2.77
CA VAL A 157 -3.42 9.44 -4.19
C VAL A 157 -4.42 10.36 -4.88
N SER A 158 -5.55 10.66 -4.24
CA SER A 158 -6.56 11.57 -4.79
C SER A 158 -5.99 12.98 -5.01
N ARG A 159 -5.18 13.49 -4.05
CA ARG A 159 -4.47 14.77 -4.17
C ARG A 159 -3.49 14.75 -5.35
N SER A 160 -2.67 13.71 -5.46
CA SER A 160 -1.69 13.55 -6.54
C SER A 160 -2.36 13.55 -7.90
N ARG A 161 -3.44 12.77 -8.08
CA ARG A 161 -4.20 12.72 -9.34
C ARG A 161 -4.80 14.07 -9.73
N ARG A 162 -5.42 14.79 -8.79
CA ARG A 162 -5.95 16.15 -9.05
C ARG A 162 -4.85 17.12 -9.47
N GLN A 163 -3.68 17.04 -8.84
CA GLN A 163 -2.54 17.87 -9.21
C GLN A 163 -2.02 17.54 -10.61
N SER A 164 -1.84 16.26 -10.95
CA SER A 164 -1.45 15.83 -12.29
C SER A 164 -2.45 16.28 -13.36
N GLN A 165 -3.75 16.15 -13.11
CA GLN A 165 -4.79 16.62 -14.03
C GLN A 165 -4.72 18.14 -14.25
N ARG A 166 -4.57 18.92 -13.18
CA ARG A 166 -4.41 20.39 -13.28
C ARG A 166 -3.16 20.78 -14.05
N THR A 167 -2.04 20.09 -13.82
CA THR A 167 -0.80 20.32 -14.56
C THR A 167 -0.99 20.05 -16.06
N LEU A 168 -1.65 18.96 -16.44
CA LEU A 168 -1.95 18.65 -17.84
C LEU A 168 -2.91 19.66 -18.47
N GLN A 169 -3.98 20.03 -17.77
CA GLN A 169 -4.92 21.07 -18.22
C GLN A 169 -4.21 22.40 -18.45
N HIS A 170 -3.33 22.79 -17.52
CA HIS A 170 -2.53 23.99 -17.64
C HIS A 170 -1.58 23.94 -18.84
N ALA A 171 -0.91 22.80 -19.05
CA ALA A 171 -0.07 22.59 -20.21
C ALA A 171 -0.86 22.68 -21.53
N HIS A 172 -2.06 22.11 -21.59
CA HIS A 172 -2.93 22.22 -22.76
C HIS A 172 -3.37 23.66 -23.04
N ALA A 173 -3.76 24.42 -22.01
CA ALA A 173 -4.14 25.83 -22.13
C ALA A 173 -2.98 26.68 -22.67
N LEU A 174 -1.76 26.46 -22.15
CA LEU A 174 -0.54 27.10 -22.64
C LEU A 174 -0.28 26.79 -24.13
N LEU A 175 -0.40 25.53 -24.53
CA LEU A 175 -0.23 25.10 -25.92
C LEU A 175 -1.33 25.66 -26.84
N ALA A 176 -2.54 25.86 -26.33
CA ALA A 176 -3.65 26.47 -27.05
C ALA A 176 -3.54 28.00 -27.17
N GLY A 177 -2.48 28.61 -26.62
CA GLY A 177 -2.29 30.06 -26.63
C GLY A 177 -3.28 30.82 -25.72
N GLU A 178 -3.94 30.12 -24.80
CA GLU A 178 -4.81 30.77 -23.83
C GLU A 178 -3.96 31.63 -22.88
N LYS A 179 -4.38 32.89 -22.68
CA LYS A 179 -3.81 33.71 -21.59
C LYS A 179 -4.18 33.02 -20.29
N ILE A 180 -3.17 32.51 -19.57
CA ILE A 180 -3.36 32.03 -18.20
C ILE A 180 -4.03 33.15 -17.42
N ARG A 181 -5.27 32.92 -16.96
CA ARG A 181 -5.94 33.88 -16.09
C ARG A 181 -5.04 34.08 -14.87
N ALA A 182 -4.48 35.28 -14.74
CA ALA A 182 -3.80 35.67 -13.53
C ALA A 182 -4.75 35.46 -12.36
N ARG A 183 -4.21 35.10 -11.18
CA ARG A 183 -5.04 35.02 -9.97
C ARG A 183 -5.86 36.28 -9.84
N ASP A 184 -7.17 36.11 -9.65
CA ASP A 184 -8.02 37.26 -9.38
C ASP A 184 -7.44 38.01 -8.17
N PRO A 185 -7.23 39.33 -8.30
CA PRO A 185 -6.72 40.11 -7.19
C PRO A 185 -7.70 40.00 -6.01
N ILE A 186 -7.17 40.01 -4.79
CA ILE A 186 -8.01 40.07 -3.60
C ILE A 186 -8.80 41.38 -3.64
N PRO A 187 -10.15 41.35 -3.56
CA PRO A 187 -10.96 42.55 -3.55
C PRO A 187 -10.52 43.54 -2.46
N GLU A 188 -10.57 44.84 -2.75
CA GLU A 188 -10.01 45.86 -1.85
C GLU A 188 -10.76 45.95 -0.52
N ASP A 189 -12.09 45.76 -0.55
CA ASP A 189 -12.96 45.66 0.61
C ASP A 189 -12.56 44.49 1.52
N VAL A 190 -12.27 43.33 0.93
CA VAL A 190 -11.77 42.14 1.63
C VAL A 190 -10.40 42.42 2.27
N ARG A 191 -9.46 43.01 1.52
CA ARG A 191 -8.13 43.39 2.04
C ARG A 191 -8.25 44.32 3.25
N ARG A 192 -9.06 45.37 3.14
CA ARG A 192 -9.28 46.35 4.20
C ARG A 192 -9.92 45.71 5.43
N TYR A 193 -10.88 44.82 5.23
CA TYR A 193 -11.52 44.09 6.31
C TYR A 193 -10.51 43.21 7.06
N ILE A 194 -9.74 42.39 6.34
CA ILE A 194 -8.72 41.51 6.93
C ILE A 194 -7.69 42.33 7.69
N TRP A 195 -7.19 43.43 7.11
CA TRP A 195 -6.23 44.29 7.79
C TRP A 195 -6.76 44.83 9.13
N LYS A 196 -8.03 45.23 9.17
CA LYS A 196 -8.69 45.70 10.38
C LYS A 196 -8.92 44.57 11.39
N ARG A 197 -9.41 43.42 10.92
CA ARG A 197 -9.66 42.22 11.75
C ARG A 197 -8.38 41.75 12.43
N ASP A 198 -7.31 41.66 11.65
CA ASP A 198 -6.00 41.16 12.05
C ASP A 198 -5.14 42.26 12.71
N ARG A 199 -5.70 43.46 12.90
CA ARG A 199 -5.08 44.62 13.57
C ARG A 199 -3.72 45.03 12.98
N GLY A 200 -3.51 44.77 11.69
CA GLY A 200 -2.21 45.01 11.04
C GLY A 200 -1.07 44.21 11.68
N GLN A 201 -1.35 42.98 12.14
CA GLN A 201 -0.40 42.10 12.80
C GLN A 201 -0.44 40.69 12.21
N CYS A 202 0.71 40.04 12.17
CA CYS A 202 0.84 38.63 11.82
C CYS A 202 0.03 37.78 12.80
N GLN A 203 -0.91 36.99 12.29
CA GLN A 203 -1.78 36.13 13.12
C GLN A 203 -1.03 34.96 13.77
N GLN A 204 0.22 34.71 13.38
CA GLN A 204 1.03 33.64 13.93
C GLN A 204 2.06 34.11 14.97
N CYS A 205 2.70 35.27 14.78
CA CYS A 205 3.78 35.75 15.67
C CYS A 205 3.58 37.17 16.19
N GLY A 206 2.55 37.90 15.75
CA GLY A 206 2.28 39.28 16.17
C GLY A 206 3.14 40.36 15.52
N ALA A 207 4.09 40.01 14.65
CA ALA A 207 4.91 40.99 13.92
C ALA A 207 4.05 41.96 13.12
N THR A 208 4.45 43.23 13.04
CA THR A 208 3.74 44.31 12.32
C THR A 208 4.40 44.69 10.99
N GLU A 209 5.52 44.05 10.65
CA GLU A 209 6.32 44.38 9.48
C GLU A 209 6.28 43.26 8.43
N LEU A 210 6.50 43.65 7.16
CA LEU A 210 6.56 42.74 6.01
C LEU A 210 5.34 41.79 5.93
N LEU A 211 4.16 42.35 6.22
CA LEU A 211 2.90 41.61 6.22
C LEU A 211 2.43 41.30 4.80
N GLN A 212 1.91 40.10 4.64
CA GLN A 212 1.40 39.54 3.41
C GLN A 212 0.01 38.95 3.69
N TYR A 213 -0.89 39.06 2.72
CA TYR A 213 -2.15 38.33 2.75
C TYR A 213 -1.88 36.89 2.33
N ASP A 214 -2.11 35.96 3.24
CA ASP A 214 -1.94 34.53 2.99
C ASP A 214 -3.28 33.81 3.04
N HIS A 215 -3.43 32.79 2.19
CA HIS A 215 -4.61 31.94 2.15
C HIS A 215 -4.48 30.78 3.14
N ILE A 216 -5.41 30.67 4.08
CA ILE A 216 -5.48 29.56 5.05
C ILE A 216 -5.53 28.22 4.31
N ILE A 217 -6.49 28.06 3.40
CA ILE A 217 -6.46 27.01 2.38
C ILE A 217 -5.75 27.61 1.16
N PRO A 218 -4.55 27.14 0.80
CA PRO A 218 -3.83 27.63 -0.38
C PRO A 218 -4.68 27.70 -1.63
N TRP A 219 -4.46 28.72 -2.44
CA TRP A 219 -5.11 28.85 -3.75
C TRP A 219 -4.90 27.61 -4.63
N SER A 220 -3.72 26.98 -4.53
CA SER A 220 -3.40 25.71 -5.20
C SER A 220 -4.30 24.55 -4.78
N MET A 221 -4.97 24.64 -3.62
CA MET A 221 -5.95 23.67 -3.12
C MET A 221 -7.41 24.13 -3.31
N GLY A 222 -7.64 25.23 -4.03
CA GLY A 222 -8.98 25.78 -4.25
C GLY A 222 -9.39 26.83 -3.22
N GLY A 223 -8.43 27.39 -2.48
CA GLY A 223 -8.66 28.53 -1.60
C GLY A 223 -9.30 29.71 -2.30
N SER A 224 -10.36 30.26 -1.73
CA SER A 224 -11.06 31.45 -2.23
C SER A 224 -10.46 32.74 -1.66
N ASN A 225 -10.67 33.86 -2.34
CA ASN A 225 -10.35 35.21 -1.85
C ASN A 225 -11.43 35.74 -0.89
N THR A 226 -11.90 34.89 0.02
CA THR A 226 -12.92 35.24 1.02
C THR A 226 -12.24 35.70 2.31
N VAL A 227 -12.98 36.47 3.10
CA VAL A 227 -12.51 36.95 4.40
C VAL A 227 -12.14 35.79 5.33
N GLU A 228 -12.91 34.70 5.26
CA GLU A 228 -12.73 33.50 6.08
C GLU A 228 -11.47 32.73 5.72
N ASN A 229 -11.03 32.81 4.46
CA ASN A 229 -9.89 32.03 3.95
C ASN A 229 -8.59 32.85 3.88
N LEU A 230 -8.59 34.11 4.29
CA LEU A 230 -7.42 34.98 4.23
C LEU A 230 -6.99 35.44 5.63
N SER A 231 -5.69 35.61 5.83
CA SER A 231 -5.10 36.15 7.06
C SER A 231 -3.83 36.96 6.76
N LEU A 232 -3.41 37.82 7.69
CA LEU A 232 -2.11 38.48 7.64
C LEU A 232 -1.04 37.59 8.27
N LEU A 233 0.02 37.31 7.50
CA LEU A 233 1.24 36.68 7.99
C LEU A 233 2.45 37.56 7.65
N CYS A 234 3.48 37.56 8.50
CA CYS A 234 4.76 38.13 8.12
C CYS A 234 5.48 37.23 7.10
N ALA A 235 6.42 37.77 6.34
CA ALA A 235 7.15 37.04 5.31
C ALA A 235 7.85 35.76 5.81
N GLU A 236 8.27 35.70 7.08
CA GLU A 236 8.90 34.52 7.68
C GLU A 236 7.86 33.43 7.98
N CYS A 237 6.78 33.76 8.70
CA CYS A 237 5.70 32.81 8.98
C CYS A 237 5.06 32.29 7.69
N ASN A 238 4.85 33.16 6.71
CA ASN A 238 4.30 32.77 5.41
C ASN A 238 5.22 31.76 4.69
N ARG A 239 6.53 31.99 4.71
CA ARG A 239 7.52 31.07 4.10
C ARG A 239 7.59 29.73 4.83
N LEU A 240 7.46 29.73 6.15
CA LEU A 240 7.41 28.51 6.96
C LEU A 240 6.13 27.71 6.69
N LYS A 241 4.99 28.38 6.48
CA LYS A 241 3.72 27.73 6.13
C LYS A 241 3.74 27.13 4.73
N GLY A 242 4.17 27.89 3.71
CA GLY A 242 4.16 27.44 2.32
C GLY A 242 2.76 26.99 1.87
N ASP A 243 2.67 25.80 1.27
CA ASP A 243 1.40 25.18 0.83
C ASP A 243 0.73 24.31 1.91
N ALA A 244 1.18 24.39 3.17
CA ALA A 244 0.52 23.71 4.30
C ALA A 244 -0.76 24.46 4.73
N ILE A 245 -1.68 23.70 5.34
CA ILE A 245 -2.88 24.21 6.01
C ILE A 245 -2.54 24.42 7.48
#